data_AF-A0A136MDM3-F1
#
_entry.id   AF-A0A136MDM3-F1
#
_cell.length_a   1.000
_cell.length_b   1.000
_cell.length_c   1.000
_cell.angle_alpha   90.00
_cell.angle_beta   90.00
_cell.angle_gamma   90.00
#
_symmetry.space_group_name_H-M   'P 1'
#
loop_
_entity.id
_entity.type
_entity.pdbx_description
1 polymer ?
#
loop_
_entity_poly.entity_id
_entity_poly.type
_entity_poly.pdbx_seq_one_letter_code
_entity_poly.pdbx_strand_id
1 'polypeptide(L)'
;MNNPTRLQIVIAVLTSLIFFSQGVLAVPPVKENIFPLQPQHCHSSSLVELPNGDLLVCWFQGSGERTADDVQILGARKSLVVFLVGDTPGCG
;
A
#
# COMPACT_ATOMS: atom_id res chain seq x y z
N MET A 1 -29.92 -42.17 -25.91
CA MET A 1 -30.84 -41.01 -25.86
C MET A 1 -30.31 -40.04 -24.82
N ASN A 2 -29.71 -38.93 -25.26
CA ASN A 2 -29.19 -37.91 -24.35
C ASN A 2 -30.38 -37.23 -23.66
N ASN A 3 -30.54 -37.46 -22.37
CA ASN A 3 -31.58 -36.81 -21.59
C ASN A 3 -31.14 -35.37 -21.30
N PRO A 4 -31.83 -34.34 -21.85
CA PRO A 4 -31.41 -32.94 -21.74
C PRO A 4 -31.25 -32.48 -20.28
N THR A 5 -32.03 -33.07 -19.37
CA THR A 5 -31.94 -32.77 -17.92
C THR A 5 -30.63 -33.26 -17.29
N ARG A 6 -30.08 -34.41 -17.73
CA ARG A 6 -28.80 -34.92 -17.22
C ARG A 6 -27.62 -34.04 -17.65
N LEU A 7 -27.64 -33.55 -18.89
CA LEU A 7 -26.60 -32.66 -19.40
C LEU A 7 -26.63 -31.29 -18.68
N GLN A 8 -27.81 -30.75 -18.43
CA GLN A 8 -27.98 -29.49 -17.69
C GLN A 8 -27.48 -29.58 -16.24
N ILE A 9 -27.76 -30.70 -15.55
CA ILE A 9 -27.27 -30.92 -14.18
C ILE A 9 -25.74 -30.98 -14.15
N VAL A 10 -25.12 -31.70 -15.09
CA VAL A 10 -23.64 -31.82 -15.17
C VAL A 10 -23.01 -30.46 -15.44
N ILE A 11 -23.57 -29.67 -16.36
CA ILE A 11 -23.09 -28.32 -16.65
C ILE A 11 -23.23 -27.41 -15.42
N ALA A 12 -24.37 -27.44 -14.72
CA ALA A 12 -24.59 -26.63 -13.52
C ALA A 12 -23.63 -26.98 -12.37
N VAL A 13 -23.33 -28.26 -12.18
CA VAL A 13 -22.35 -28.71 -11.19
C VAL A 13 -20.95 -28.24 -11.57
N LEU A 14 -20.55 -28.42 -12.83
CA LEU A 14 -19.23 -28.01 -13.32
C LEU A 14 -19.03 -26.49 -13.23
N THR A 15 -20.03 -25.68 -13.61
CA THR A 15 -19.94 -24.23 -13.48
C THR A 15 -19.84 -23.81 -12.01
N SER A 16 -20.64 -24.40 -11.11
CA SER A 16 -20.57 -24.10 -9.67
C SER A 16 -19.20 -24.39 -9.06
N LEU A 17 -18.57 -25.50 -9.45
CA LEU A 17 -17.23 -25.89 -8.98
C LEU A 17 -16.15 -24.93 -9.50
N ILE A 18 -16.27 -24.48 -10.75
CA ILE A 18 -15.34 -23.50 -11.34
C ILE A 18 -15.45 -22.15 -10.64
N PHE A 19 -16.67 -21.67 -10.35
CA PHE A 19 -16.89 -20.40 -9.63
C PHE A 19 -16.40 -20.47 -8.17
N PHE A 20 -16.54 -21.62 -7.51
CA PHE A 20 -16.05 -21.80 -6.14
C PHE A 20 -14.52 -21.74 -6.04
N SER A 21 -13.79 -22.20 -7.07
CA SER A 21 -12.33 -22.18 -7.07
C SER A 21 -11.73 -20.76 -7.16
N GLN A 22 -12.42 -19.82 -7.81
CA GLN A 22 -11.94 -18.44 -7.98
C GLN A 22 -11.89 -17.65 -6.66
N GLY A 23 -12.65 -18.05 -5.64
CA GLY A 23 -12.74 -17.33 -4.36
C GLY A 23 -11.58 -17.58 -3.39
N VAL A 24 -10.79 -18.65 -3.59
CA VAL A 24 -9.78 -19.10 -2.60
C VAL A 24 -8.40 -18.49 -2.81
N LEU A 25 -8.09 -17.98 -4.02
CA LEU A 25 -6.74 -17.47 -4.35
C LEU A 25 -6.51 -15.98 -4.04
N ALA A 26 -7.54 -15.26 -3.59
CA ALA A 26 -7.41 -13.84 -3.26
C ALA A 26 -6.72 -13.67 -1.90
N VAL A 27 -5.39 -13.51 -1.90
CA VAL A 27 -4.66 -13.03 -0.72
C VAL A 27 -4.95 -11.53 -0.58
N PRO A 28 -5.58 -11.07 0.51
CA PRO A 28 -5.82 -9.64 0.70
C PRO A 28 -4.49 -8.91 0.86
N PRO A 29 -4.38 -7.67 0.35
CA PRO A 29 -3.18 -6.87 0.57
C PRO A 29 -2.98 -6.63 2.06
N VAL A 30 -1.76 -6.90 2.55
CA VAL A 30 -1.39 -6.57 3.92
C VAL A 30 -1.16 -5.06 4.00
N LYS A 31 -1.90 -4.41 4.91
CA LYS A 31 -1.71 -2.99 5.21
C LYS A 31 -0.91 -2.88 6.50
N GLU A 32 0.27 -2.29 6.40
CA GLU A 32 1.17 -2.03 7.53
C GLU A 32 1.62 -0.56 7.46
N ASN A 33 1.71 0.10 8.62
CA ASN A 33 2.33 1.40 8.69
C ASN A 33 3.86 1.22 8.78
N ILE A 34 4.60 1.94 7.95
CA ILE A 34 6.08 1.89 7.98
C ILE A 34 6.60 2.52 9.28
N PHE A 35 5.89 3.53 9.81
CA PHE A 35 6.15 4.20 11.10
C PHE A 35 4.84 4.47 11.84
N PRO A 36 4.88 4.72 13.17
CA PRO A 36 3.71 5.18 13.91
C PRO A 36 3.11 6.45 13.29
N LEU A 37 1.82 6.70 13.57
CA LEU A 37 1.17 7.93 13.15
C LEU A 37 1.89 9.14 13.75
N GLN A 38 2.15 10.12 12.91
CA GLN A 38 2.82 11.36 13.29
C GLN A 38 1.77 12.40 13.71
N PRO A 39 2.07 13.26 14.70
CA PRO A 39 1.15 14.32 15.13
C PRO A 39 1.06 15.48 14.12
N GLN A 40 2.09 15.66 13.29
CA GLN A 40 2.21 16.73 12.31
C GLN A 40 1.61 16.33 10.95
N HIS A 41 1.34 17.34 10.12
CA HIS A 41 0.85 17.14 8.76
C HIS A 41 1.90 16.42 7.91
N CYS A 42 1.54 15.26 7.36
CA CYS A 42 2.41 14.44 6.51
C CYS A 42 1.81 14.31 5.11
N HIS A 43 2.58 14.60 4.05
CA HIS A 43 2.09 14.50 2.67
C HIS A 43 3.20 14.14 1.65
N SER A 44 2.76 13.80 0.44
CA SER A 44 3.61 13.55 -0.74
C SER A 44 4.74 12.53 -0.49
N SER A 45 4.37 11.34 0.00
CA SER A 45 5.33 10.27 0.29
C SER A 45 5.87 9.61 -0.98
N SER A 46 7.16 9.26 -0.97
CA SER A 46 7.82 8.44 -1.99
C SER A 46 8.47 7.20 -1.35
N LEU A 47 8.55 6.10 -2.11
CA LEU A 47 9.09 4.82 -1.66
C LEU A 47 9.91 4.16 -2.77
N VAL A 48 11.06 3.60 -2.41
CA VAL A 48 11.95 2.85 -3.30
C VAL A 48 12.43 1.57 -2.61
N GLU A 49 12.53 0.48 -3.38
CA GLU A 49 13.20 -0.75 -2.95
C GLU A 49 14.69 -0.65 -3.30
N LEU A 50 15.55 -0.86 -2.31
CA LEU A 50 17.00 -0.87 -2.44
C LEU A 50 17.48 -2.23 -2.95
N PRO A 51 18.70 -2.34 -3.56
CA PRO A 51 19.21 -3.60 -4.10
C PRO A 51 19.31 -4.76 -3.10
N ASN A 52 19.33 -4.45 -1.81
CA ASN A 52 19.38 -5.44 -0.73
C ASN A 52 17.97 -5.84 -0.22
N GLY A 53 16.89 -5.38 -0.85
CA GLY A 53 15.49 -5.70 -0.51
C GLY A 53 14.86 -4.78 0.55
N ASP A 54 15.59 -3.77 1.03
CA ASP A 54 15.04 -2.83 2.00
C ASP A 54 14.22 -1.73 1.34
N LEU A 55 13.23 -1.22 2.07
CA LEU A 55 12.44 -0.08 1.63
C LEU A 55 13.01 1.20 2.21
N LEU A 56 13.35 2.14 1.35
CA LEU A 56 13.65 3.53 1.69
C LEU A 56 12.44 4.39 1.34
N VAL A 57 12.00 5.20 2.29
CA VAL A 57 10.87 6.11 2.12
C VAL A 57 11.26 7.54 2.49
N CYS A 58 10.59 8.50 1.87
CA CYS A 58 10.65 9.91 2.28
C CYS A 58 9.27 10.57 2.16
N TRP A 59 9.04 11.61 2.94
CA TRP A 59 7.78 12.37 2.97
C TRP A 59 8.04 13.79 3.49
N PHE A 60 7.09 14.69 3.24
CA PHE A 60 7.10 16.02 3.84
C PHE A 60 6.34 16.00 5.16
N GLN A 61 6.90 16.62 6.20
CA GLN A 61 6.30 16.72 7.52
C GLN A 61 6.51 18.11 8.14
N GLY A 62 5.44 18.72 8.64
CA GLY A 62 5.48 20.04 9.30
C GLY A 62 4.11 20.47 9.85
N SER A 63 3.96 21.74 10.21
CA SER A 63 2.70 22.29 10.74
C SER A 63 1.56 22.38 9.71
N GLY A 64 1.87 22.36 8.41
CA GLY A 64 0.87 22.46 7.35
C GLY A 64 1.46 22.39 5.95
N GLU A 65 0.77 23.02 4.99
CA GLU A 65 1.22 23.20 3.61
C GLU A 65 1.34 24.70 3.28
N ARG A 66 2.13 25.03 2.23
CA ARG A 66 2.19 26.31 1.50
C ARG A 66 2.64 27.55 2.27
N THR A 67 2.15 27.76 3.50
CA THR A 67 2.48 28.89 4.40
C THR A 67 3.24 28.43 5.64
N ALA A 68 3.52 27.13 5.74
CA ALA A 68 4.26 26.54 6.84
C ALA A 68 5.76 26.57 6.49
N ASP A 69 6.54 27.25 7.33
CA ASP A 69 7.99 27.39 7.15
C ASP A 69 8.78 26.32 7.91
N ASP A 70 8.08 25.44 8.63
CA ASP A 70 8.65 24.38 9.46
C ASP A 70 8.57 22.99 8.80
N VAL A 71 8.27 22.94 7.50
CA VAL A 71 8.17 21.68 6.75
C VAL A 71 9.58 21.15 6.46
N GLN A 72 9.77 19.85 6.72
CA GLN A 72 11.00 19.12 6.44
C GLN A 72 10.69 17.91 5.56
N ILE A 73 11.68 17.50 4.76
CA ILE A 73 11.69 16.21 4.10
C ILE A 73 12.31 15.22 5.08
N LEU A 74 11.49 14.36 5.64
CA LEU A 74 11.93 13.25 6.47
C LEU A 74 12.00 11.98 5.63
N GLY A 75 12.84 11.06 6.07
CA GLY A 75 12.99 9.77 5.43
C GLY A 75 13.30 8.71 6.45
N ALA A 76 13.11 7.47 6.03
CA ALA A 76 13.40 6.34 6.87
C ALA A 76 13.53 5.08 6.05
N ARG A 77 14.26 4.11 6.61
CA ARG A 77 14.42 2.79 6.02
C ARG A 77 13.67 1.78 6.89
N LYS A 78 12.91 0.86 6.30
CA LYS A 78 12.11 -0.12 7.05
C LYS A 78 13.04 -0.84 8.06
N SER A 79 12.68 -0.82 9.35
CA SER A 79 13.48 -1.28 10.51
C SER A 79 14.52 -0.32 11.10
N LEU A 80 14.62 0.93 10.61
CA LEU A 80 15.56 1.94 11.11
C LEU A 80 14.85 3.21 11.61
N VAL A 81 15.63 4.08 12.26
CA VAL A 81 15.21 5.37 12.80
C VAL A 81 14.93 6.37 11.67
N VAL A 82 13.92 7.22 11.87
CA VAL A 82 13.61 8.35 10.98
C VAL A 82 14.76 9.35 10.96
N PHE A 83 15.13 9.82 9.78
CA PHE A 83 16.23 10.76 9.57
C PHE A 83 15.80 11.94 8.69
N LEU A 84 16.46 13.09 8.89
CA LEU A 84 16.28 14.27 8.05
C LEU A 84 16.91 14.01 6.67
N VAL A 85 16.12 14.14 5.61
CA VAL A 85 16.59 14.07 4.22
C VAL A 85 16.97 15.47 3.75
N GLY A 86 16.14 16.47 4.06
CA GLY A 86 16.38 17.86 3.69
C GLY A 86 15.38 18.80 4.33
N ASP A 87 15.72 20.07 4.40
CA ASP A 87 14.84 21.13 4.91
C ASP A 87 14.14 21.82 3.73
N THR A 88 12.89 22.27 3.92
CA THR A 88 12.23 23.16 2.97
C THR A 88 12.14 24.56 3.57
N PRO A 89 13.15 25.42 3.38
CA PRO A 89 13.10 26.76 3.92
C PRO A 89 11.89 27.49 3.32
N GLY A 90 11.00 27.96 4.20
CA GLY A 90 9.89 28.79 3.82
C GLY A 90 10.36 30.07 3.12
N CYS A 91 9.61 30.53 2.12
CA CYS A 91 9.79 31.86 1.57
C CYS A 91 9.13 32.87 2.53
N GLY A 92 9.86 33.23 3.58
CA GLY A 92 9.48 34.33 4.48
C GLY A 92 9.29 35.66 3.76
#